data_AF-A0A850R2Z1-F1
#
_entry.id   AF-A0A850R2Z1-F1
#
_cell.length_a   1.000
_cell.length_b   1.000
_cell.length_c   1.000
_cell.angle_alpha   90.00
_cell.angle_beta   90.00
_cell.angle_gamma   90.00
#
_symmetry.space_group_name_H-M   'P 1'
#
loop_
_entity.id
_entity.type
_entity.pdbx_description
1 polymer ?
#
loop_
_entity_poly.entity_id
_entity_poly.type
_entity_poly.pdbx_seq_one_letter_code
_entity_poly.pdbx_strand_id
1 'polypeptide(L)' 'MKQPCTIQPCTCKHPQQDALHGPQMRVHNPTRKATKPEQPPVVRCSVCGTERNAVSH' A
#
# COMPACT_ATOMS: atom_id res chain seq x y z
N MET A 1 -16.69 8.16 1.66
CA MET A 1 -15.28 8.54 1.82
C MET A 1 -14.41 7.41 1.26
N LYS A 2 -13.76 7.62 0.11
CA LYS A 2 -12.75 6.68 -0.43
C LYS A 2 -11.48 6.91 0.40
N GLN A 3 -10.91 5.87 0.99
CA GLN A 3 -9.63 6.01 1.69
C GLN A 3 -8.55 6.39 0.65
N PRO A 4 -7.64 7.32 0.99
CA PRO A 4 -6.58 7.74 0.06
C PRO A 4 -5.63 6.57 -0.21
N CYS A 5 -5.10 6.51 -1.44
CA CYS A 5 -4.01 5.61 -1.79
C CYS A 5 -2.76 6.00 -1.00
N THR A 6 -1.97 5.02 -0.55
CA THR A 6 -0.76 5.25 0.25
C THR A 6 0.46 4.62 -0.40
N ILE A 7 1.63 5.26 -0.29
CA ILE A 7 2.89 4.68 -0.76
C ILE A 7 3.52 3.93 0.41
N GLN A 8 3.78 2.64 0.26
CA GLN A 8 4.36 1.79 1.31
C GLN A 8 5.49 0.90 0.74
N PRO A 9 6.47 0.49 1.57
CA PRO A 9 7.55 -0.39 1.16
C PRO A 9 7.03 -1.72 0.64
N CYS A 10 7.50 -2.28 -0.47
CA CYS A 10 7.09 -3.54 -1.09
C CYS A 10 8.28 -4.24 -1.72
N THR A 11 8.37 -5.56 -1.55
CA THR A 11 9.51 -6.36 -2.03
C THR A 11 9.45 -6.67 -3.53
N CYS A 12 8.33 -6.39 -4.21
CA CYS A 12 8.22 -6.58 -5.65
C CYS A 12 9.14 -5.61 -6.40
N LYS A 13 9.83 -6.08 -7.46
CA LYS A 13 10.76 -5.26 -8.25
C LYS A 13 10.04 -4.70 -9.47
N HIS A 14 9.96 -3.37 -9.61
CA HIS A 14 9.30 -2.70 -10.72
C HIS A 14 10.00 -1.39 -11.06
N PRO A 15 10.83 -1.36 -12.13
CA PRO A 15 11.69 -0.22 -12.47
C PRO A 15 10.93 1.11 -12.61
N GLN A 16 9.75 1.08 -13.23
CA GLN A 16 8.95 2.29 -13.44
C GLN A 16 8.43 2.87 -12.10
N GLN A 17 8.04 2.03 -11.15
CA GLN A 17 7.59 2.47 -9.84
C GLN A 17 8.77 2.87 -8.95
N ASP A 18 9.91 2.17 -9.07
CA ASP A 18 11.15 2.53 -8.40
C ASP A 18 11.65 3.92 -8.83
N ALA A 19 11.50 4.29 -10.11
CA ALA A 19 11.84 5.61 -10.62
C ALA A 19 10.90 6.73 -10.10
N LEU A 20 9.63 6.42 -9.81
CA LEU A 20 8.63 7.41 -9.39
C LEU A 20 8.55 7.61 -7.88
N HIS A 21 8.69 6.54 -7.09
CA HIS A 21 8.45 6.55 -5.65
C HIS A 21 9.67 6.16 -4.82
N GLY A 22 10.75 5.73 -5.47
CA GLY A 22 11.94 5.19 -4.84
C GLY A 22 11.96 3.65 -4.83
N PRO A 23 13.15 3.07 -4.62
CA PRO A 23 13.34 1.63 -4.64
C PRO A 23 12.46 0.96 -3.58
N GLN A 24 11.78 -0.12 -3.98
CA GLN A 24 10.87 -0.88 -3.11
C GLN A 24 9.70 -0.06 -2.58
N MET A 25 9.33 1.08 -3.18
CA MET A 25 8.15 1.85 -2.75
C MET A 25 7.02 1.69 -3.77
N ARG A 26 5.82 1.30 -3.32
CA ARG A 26 4.69 1.05 -4.23
C ARG A 26 3.45 1.76 -3.76
N VAL A 27 2.63 2.17 -4.72
CA VAL A 27 1.28 2.64 -4.45
C VAL A 27 0.41 1.46 -4.00
N HIS A 28 -0.26 1.65 -2.87
CA HIS A 28 -1.19 0.69 -2.31
C HIS A 28 -2.61 1.28 -2.26
N ASN A 29 -3.56 0.45 -2.66
CA ASN A 29 -4.98 0.77 -2.62
C ASN A 29 -5.62 0.10 -1.40
N PRO A 30 -6.43 0.82 -0.61
CA PRO A 30 -7.17 0.23 0.49
C PRO A 30 -8.20 -0.78 -0.04
N THR A 31 -8.11 -2.03 0.39
CA THR A 31 -9.05 -3.10 0.01
C THR A 31 -10.10 -3.35 1.08
N ARG A 32 -9.77 -3.10 2.34
CA ARG A 32 -10.74 -3.15 3.44
C ARG A 32 -10.59 -1.93 4.33
N LYS A 33 -11.71 -1.32 4.65
CA LYS A 33 -11.76 -0.28 5.69
C LYS A 33 -11.42 -0.93 7.03
N ALA A 34 -10.73 -0.18 7.89
CA ALA A 34 -10.58 -0.55 9.28
C ALA A 34 -11.98 -0.74 9.88
N THR A 35 -12.30 -1.97 10.29
CA THR A 35 -13.57 -2.29 10.97
C THR A 35 -13.60 -1.81 12.41
N LYS A 36 -12.42 -1.52 12.98
CA LYS A 36 -12.24 -0.95 14.31
C LYS A 36 -11.20 0.17 14.24
N PRO A 37 -11.31 1.23 15.06
CA PRO A 37 -10.34 2.33 15.08
C PRO A 37 -8.90 1.87 15.32
N GLU A 38 -8.74 0.78 16.07
CA GLU A 38 -7.44 0.23 16.48
C GLU A 38 -6.81 -0.70 15.43
N GLN A 39 -7.54 -1.05 14.36
CA GLN A 39 -7.02 -1.95 13.33
C GLN A 39 -6.52 -1.15 12.12
N PRO A 40 -5.26 -1.35 11.69
CA PRO A 40 -4.80 -0.76 10.44
C PRO A 40 -5.65 -1.26 9.25
N PRO A 41 -5.97 -0.41 8.27
CA PRO A 41 -6.68 -0.84 7.08
C PRO A 41 -5.84 -1.83 6.28
N VAL A 42 -6.50 -2.77 5.58
CA VAL A 42 -5.82 -3.66 4.65
C VAL A 42 -5.62 -2.92 3.33
N VAL A 43 -4.39 -2.89 2.86
CA VAL A 43 -3.99 -2.25 1.62
C VAL A 43 -3.33 -3.25 0.69
N ARG A 44 -3.58 -3.09 -0.60
CA ARG A 44 -3.11 -3.96 -1.68
C ARG A 44 -2.16 -3.21 -2.59
N CYS A 45 -0.99 -3.78 -2.86
CA CYS A 45 -0.07 -3.22 -3.84
C CYS A 45 -0.76 -3.17 -5.20
N SER A 46 -0.80 -2.00 -5.83
CA SER A 46 -1.37 -1.81 -7.17
C SER A 46 -0.59 -2.54 -8.27
N VAL A 47 0.61 -3.01 -7.96
CA VAL A 47 1.56 -3.56 -8.92
C VAL A 47 1.63 -5.09 -8.86
N CYS A 48 1.97 -5.65 -7.69
CA CYS A 48 2.05 -7.11 -7.53
C CYS A 48 0.79 -7.72 -6.89
N GLY A 49 -0.16 -6.90 -6.44
CA GLY A 49 -1.41 -7.37 -5.85
C GLY A 49 -1.31 -7.93 -4.44
N THR A 50 -0.13 -7.93 -3.80
CA THR A 50 0.06 -8.38 -2.42
C THR A 50 -0.74 -7.51 -1.44
N GLU A 51 -1.51 -8.14 -0.56
CA GLU A 51 -2.25 -7.47 0.51
C GLU A 51 -1.46 -7.48 1.81
N ARG A 52 -1.57 -6.40 2.58
CA ARG A 52 -0.93 -6.24 3.90
C ARG A 52 -1.74 -5.28 4.76
N ASN A 53 -1.46 -5.29 6.06
CA ASN A 53 -1.91 -4.22 6.93
C ASN A 53 -1.11 -2.95 6.63
N ALA A 54 -1.79 -1.81 6.49
CA ALA A 54 -1.11 -0.52 6.37
C ALA A 54 -0.25 -0.27 7.61
N VAL A 55 1.02 0.06 7.41
CA VAL A 55 1.87 0.52 8.50
C VAL A 55 1.50 1.97 8.78
N SER A 56 0.89 2.25 9.93
CA SER A 56 0.80 3.61 10.46
C SER A 56 2.16 3.97 11.04
N HIS A 57 2.81 4.99 10.47
CA HIS A 57 3.95 5.67 11.07
C HIS A 57 3.47 6.87 11.86
#